data_AF-A0A2R6KEK2-F1
#
_entry.id   AF-A0A2R6KEK2-F1
#
_cell.length_a   1.000
_cell.length_b   1.000
_cell.length_c   1.000
_cell.angle_alpha   90.00
_cell.angle_beta   90.00
_cell.angle_gamma   90.00
#
_symmetry.space_group_name_H-M   'P 1'
#
loop_
_entity.id
_entity.type
_entity.pdbx_description
1 polymer ?
#
loop_
_entity_poly.entity_id
_entity_poly.type
_entity_poly.pdbx_seq_one_letter_code
_entity_poly.pdbx_strand_id
1 'polypeptide(L)' 'QRSVAVEVGDLDGDRSTATLERDGATLTVTVGARDLVALRAGCNTWLSLVSVAETCGDTVQFVRE' A
#
# COMPACT_ATOMS: atom_id res chain seq x y z
N GLN A 1 -7.05 -1.68 -4.19
CA GLN A 1 -7.09 -0.23 -3.90
C GLN A 1 -7.84 0.10 -2.62
N ARG A 2 -9.18 -0.06 -2.54
CA ARG A 2 -9.96 0.44 -1.38
C ARG A 2 -9.46 -0.08 -0.03
N SER A 3 -9.03 -1.33 0.04
CA SER A 3 -8.48 -1.95 1.26
C SER A 3 -7.17 -1.34 1.76
N VAL A 4 -6.37 -0.72 0.87
CA VAL A 4 -5.08 -0.10 1.24
C VAL A 4 -5.14 1.43 1.20
N ALA A 5 -6.20 2.01 0.64
CA ALA A 5 -6.37 3.46 0.57
C ALA A 5 -6.61 4.11 1.94
N VAL A 6 -7.16 3.35 2.90
CA VAL A 6 -7.39 3.79 4.28
C VAL A 6 -6.09 3.98 5.07
N GLU A 7 -5.01 3.35 4.62
CA GLU A 7 -3.70 3.39 5.28
C GLU A 7 -2.90 4.66 4.91
N VAL A 8 -3.34 5.38 3.86
CA VAL A 8 -2.78 6.67 3.45
C VAL A 8 -3.07 7.71 4.53
N GLY A 9 -2.05 8.37 5.06
CA GLY A 9 -2.18 9.34 6.14
C GLY A 9 -2.18 8.73 7.55
N ASP A 10 -2.60 7.48 7.72
CA ASP A 10 -2.51 6.78 9.02
C ASP A 10 -1.10 6.22 9.27
N LEU A 11 -0.44 5.78 8.19
CA LEU A 11 0.98 5.41 8.20
C LEU A 11 1.93 6.59 8.00
N ASP A 12 1.39 7.76 7.69
CA ASP A 12 2.19 8.98 7.62
C ASP A 12 2.64 9.33 9.05
N GLY A 13 3.94 9.47 9.21
CA GLY A 13 4.54 9.85 10.48
C GLY A 13 5.62 10.90 10.26
N ASP A 14 6.31 11.28 11.33
CA ASP A 14 7.34 12.32 11.28
C ASP A 14 8.39 12.13 10.18
N ARG A 15 8.65 10.89 9.73
CA ARG A 15 9.79 10.57 8.85
C ARG A 15 9.43 10.01 7.48
N SER A 16 8.17 9.69 7.22
CA SER A 16 7.72 9.16 5.94
C SER A 16 6.28 9.53 5.64
N THR A 17 5.99 9.71 4.36
CA THR A 17 4.66 9.97 3.82
C THR A 17 4.39 8.99 2.68
N ALA A 18 3.13 8.73 2.38
CA ALA A 18 2.75 7.99 1.19
C ALA A 18 1.52 8.57 0.49
N THR A 19 1.50 8.47 -0.83
CA THR A 19 0.31 8.75 -1.65
C THR A 19 -0.04 7.54 -2.49
N LEU A 20 -1.31 7.43 -2.84
CA LEU A 20 -1.86 6.30 -3.59
C LEU A 20 -2.65 6.81 -4.79
N GLU A 21 -2.28 6.33 -5.98
CA GLU A 21 -2.96 6.63 -7.23
C GLU A 21 -3.37 5.32 -7.92
N ARG A 22 -4.51 5.33 -8.60
CA ARG A 22 -4.97 4.17 -9.38
C ARG A 22 -5.28 4.60 -10.80
N ASP A 23 -4.72 3.86 -11.74
CA ASP A 23 -5.05 3.93 -13.15
C ASP A 23 -5.47 2.54 -13.65
N GLY A 24 -6.75 2.37 -13.98
CA GLY A 24 -7.29 1.08 -14.41
C GLY A 24 -7.01 -0.06 -13.41
N ALA A 25 -6.22 -1.05 -13.81
CA ALA A 25 -5.81 -2.18 -12.96
C ALA A 25 -4.52 -1.90 -12.17
N THR A 26 -3.83 -0.80 -12.46
CA THR A 26 -2.54 -0.45 -11.87
C THR A 26 -2.74 0.43 -10.64
N LEU A 27 -2.03 0.09 -9.58
CA LEU A 27 -1.97 0.87 -8.35
C LEU A 27 -0.54 1.39 -8.15
N THR A 28 -0.39 2.70 -8.05
CA THR A 28 0.89 3.37 -7.79
C THR A 28 0.90 3.85 -6.35
N VAL A 29 1.90 3.39 -5.58
CA VAL A 29 2.19 3.90 -4.24
C VAL A 29 3.46 4.73 -4.33
N THR A 30 3.40 6.02 -4.00
CA THR A 30 4.58 6.87 -3.91
C THR A 30 4.94 7.07 -2.45
N VAL A 31 6.15 6.67 -2.07
CA VAL A 31 6.65 6.81 -0.69
C VAL A 31 7.72 7.89 -0.63
N GLY A 32 7.46 8.94 0.16
CA GLY A 32 8.43 9.96 0.51
C GLY A 32 9.03 9.69 1.90
N ALA A 33 10.32 9.97 2.09
CA ALA A 33 10.97 9.81 3.39
C ALA A 33 12.16 10.76 3.56
N ARG A 34 12.50 11.09 4.82
CA ARG A 34 13.63 11.98 5.15
C ARG A 34 14.99 11.29 5.08
N ASP A 35 15.01 9.96 5.09
CA ASP A 35 16.22 9.15 5.05
C ASP A 35 15.94 7.75 4.45
N LEU A 36 16.99 7.04 4.07
CA LEU A 36 16.88 5.74 3.41
C LEU A 36 16.34 4.63 4.31
N VAL A 37 16.53 4.74 5.64
CA VAL A 37 16.01 3.74 6.58
C VAL A 37 14.50 3.87 6.67
N ALA A 38 14.00 5.09 6.78
CA ALA A 38 12.58 5.41 6.74
C ALA A 38 11.96 5.03 5.38
N LEU A 39 12.66 5.28 4.26
CA LEU A 39 12.19 4.87 2.93
C LEU A 39 12.02 3.35 2.83
N ARG A 40 13.04 2.59 3.25
CA ARG A 40 12.98 1.12 3.24
C ARG A 40 11.84 0.60 4.11
N ALA A 41 11.69 1.16 5.30
CA ALA A 41 10.61 0.78 6.21
C ALA A 41 9.23 1.06 5.57
N GLY A 42 9.04 2.26 5.02
CA GLY A 42 7.81 2.64 4.32
C GLY A 42 7.50 1.71 3.15
N CYS A 43 8.45 1.49 2.23
CA CYS A 43 8.27 0.58 1.10
C CYS A 43 7.91 -0.84 1.54
N ASN A 44 8.58 -1.39 2.56
CA ASN A 44 8.29 -2.74 3.04
C ASN A 44 6.87 -2.86 3.62
N THR A 45 6.42 -1.86 4.38
CA THR A 45 5.05 -1.83 4.92
C THR A 45 4.02 -1.81 3.80
N TRP A 46 4.18 -0.91 2.82
CA TRP A 46 3.25 -0.79 1.69
C TRP A 46 3.21 -2.05 0.82
N LEU A 47 4.36 -2.68 0.56
CA LEU A 47 4.42 -3.96 -0.17
C LEU A 47 3.67 -5.07 0.58
N SER A 48 3.83 -5.14 1.91
CA SER A 48 3.12 -6.12 2.73
C SER A 48 1.61 -5.93 2.70
N LEU A 49 1.13 -4.68 2.80
CA LEU A 49 -0.30 -4.36 2.76
C LEU A 49 -0.92 -4.68 1.40
N VAL A 50 -0.23 -4.34 0.31
CA VAL A 50 -0.67 -4.69 -1.06
C VAL A 50 -0.74 -6.21 -1.21
N SER A 51 0.28 -6.95 -0.76
CA SER A 51 0.31 -8.40 -0.84
C SER A 51 -0.84 -9.07 -0.08
N VAL A 52 -1.19 -8.57 1.11
CA VAL A 52 -2.37 -9.04 1.86
C VAL A 52 -3.66 -8.73 1.10
N ALA A 53 -3.79 -7.51 0.56
CA ALA A 53 -4.98 -7.11 -0.18
C ALA A 53 -5.18 -7.93 -1.46
N GLU A 54 -4.10 -8.28 -2.17
CA GLU A 54 -4.11 -9.18 -3.32
C GLU A 54 -4.54 -10.60 -2.92
N THR A 55 -3.93 -11.16 -1.88
CA THR A 55 -4.27 -12.50 -1.37
C THR A 55 -5.75 -12.60 -0.98
N CYS A 56 -6.27 -11.61 -0.26
CA CYS A 56 -7.68 -11.56 0.11
C CYS A 56 -8.58 -11.36 -1.11
N GLY A 57 -8.15 -10.54 -2.08
CA GLY A 57 -8.87 -10.33 -3.33
C GLY A 57 -9.02 -11.62 -4.13
N ASP A 58 -7.92 -12.33 -4.34
CA ASP A 58 -7.89 -13.62 -5.04
C ASP A 58 -8.75 -14.65 -4.31
N THR A 59 -8.60 -14.78 -2.99
CA THR A 59 -9.40 -15.72 -2.17
C THR A 59 -10.90 -15.44 -2.30
N VAL A 60 -11.30 -14.16 -2.31
CA VAL A 60 -12.71 -13.77 -2.51
C VAL A 60 -13.19 -14.05 -3.93
N GLN A 61 -12.32 -14.01 -4.95
CA GLN A 61 -12.68 -14.44 -6.30
C GLN A 61 -12.91 -15.95 -6.36
N PHE A 62 -12.02 -16.76 -5.78
CA PHE A 62 -12.16 -18.22 -5.75
C PHE A 62 -13.41 -18.72 -5.03
N VAL A 63 -13.91 -17.99 -4.02
CA VAL A 63 -15.15 -18.35 -3.31
C VAL A 63 -16.41 -17.86 -4.04
N ARG A 64 -16.27 -16.93 -4.98
CA ARG A 64 -17.39 -16.31 -5.71
C ARG A 64 -17.62 -16.87 -7.11
N GLU A 65 -16.76 -17.78 -7.58
CA GLU A 65 -16.97 -18.61 -8.77
C GLU A 65 -17.69 -19.93 -8.41
#